data_AF-A0A4Q9DXD7-F1
#
_entry.id   AF-A0A4Q9DXD7-F1
#
_cell.length_a   1.000
_cell.length_b   1.000
_cell.length_c   1.000
_cell.angle_alpha   90.00
_cell.angle_beta   90.00
_cell.angle_gamma   90.00
#
_symmetry.space_group_name_H-M   'P 1'
#
loop_
_entity.id
_entity.type
_entity.pdbx_description
1 polymer ?
#
loop_
_entity_poly.entity_id
_entity_poly.type
_entity_poly.pdbx_seq_one_letter_code
_entity_poly.pdbx_strand_id
1 'polypeptide(L)'
;MCSLKRELGQESEAAVGGVMAEPAVRMQSAEPVESIEMTEQGSEPSSGGDTKERKAEPLSRGLSGGSSDEEQRPDGLAPDSADSETEQIAELAEPGDPALEQWEEPADLAEQGIEPAEPGVLMEPAQSAEPVDSIEPPTDPVELTPEQEQLLAWAEALEAPFALNDYNGNMLGRTVYAYQPGSCPILVSCPHTVNHWREERVKEMDEYTGALGLMLKSLTDCHLMYTTKLYDEDPNFVLGGVYKTELAKLAQKHGIRLVIDLHGASSAREFDIDLGTQYGKTLREPAAAILLEQLHNGGLPDVRWNDTFAAAGAGTVTAYTAKHLNIQCVQVEINGKYRSPRTDIGSFAKLIDGLAGAIERIKEEVTLHELHKPRIVRGQRGASACYRRRNTYFRTRRQRG
;
A
#
# COMPACT_ATOMS: atom_id res chain seq x y z
N MET A 1 -11.75 -14.99 -14.58
CA MET A 1 -11.12 -15.87 -15.61
C MET A 1 -10.98 -15.30 -17.04
N CYS A 2 -11.99 -14.71 -17.69
CA CYS A 2 -11.86 -14.30 -19.11
C CYS A 2 -10.83 -13.17 -19.33
N SER A 3 -10.74 -12.20 -18.40
CA SER A 3 -9.75 -11.13 -18.42
C SER A 3 -8.34 -11.61 -18.06
N LEU A 4 -8.20 -12.47 -17.04
CA LEU A 4 -6.92 -13.14 -16.71
C LEU A 4 -6.37 -13.95 -17.88
N LYS A 5 -7.22 -14.67 -18.63
CA LYS A 5 -6.80 -15.42 -19.82
C LYS A 5 -6.28 -14.52 -20.95
N ARG A 6 -6.76 -13.28 -21.05
CA ARG A 6 -6.30 -12.33 -22.08
C ARG A 6 -4.91 -11.79 -21.74
N GLU A 7 -4.67 -11.39 -20.50
CA GLU A 7 -3.38 -10.88 -20.03
C GLU A 7 -2.30 -11.97 -20.01
N LEU A 8 -2.59 -13.14 -19.44
CA LEU A 8 -1.65 -14.28 -19.46
C LEU A 8 -1.31 -14.72 -20.90
N GLY A 9 -2.25 -14.56 -21.84
CA GLY A 9 -2.01 -14.80 -23.26
C GLY A 9 -1.09 -13.76 -23.90
N GLN A 10 -1.22 -12.47 -23.57
CA GLN A 10 -0.42 -11.38 -24.14
C GLN A 10 1.04 -11.38 -23.64
N GLU A 11 1.28 -11.74 -22.38
CA GLU A 11 2.66 -11.86 -21.85
C GLU A 11 3.41 -13.08 -22.42
N SER A 12 2.69 -14.16 -22.75
CA SER A 12 3.30 -15.34 -23.40
C SER A 12 3.85 -15.04 -24.81
N GLU A 13 3.28 -14.08 -25.52
CA GLU A 13 3.81 -13.62 -26.81
C GLU A 13 4.95 -12.61 -26.65
N ALA A 14 4.93 -11.79 -25.60
CA ALA A 14 6.00 -10.84 -25.30
C ALA A 14 7.29 -11.53 -24.82
N ALA A 15 7.18 -12.69 -24.15
CA ALA A 15 8.31 -13.45 -23.62
C ALA A 15 9.11 -14.25 -24.67
N VAL A 16 8.63 -14.35 -25.93
CA VAL A 16 9.30 -15.12 -27.02
C VAL A 16 10.04 -14.20 -28.02
N GLY A 17 9.94 -12.87 -27.87
CA GLY A 17 10.48 -11.90 -28.82
C GLY A 17 11.45 -10.87 -28.21
N GLY A 18 12.51 -11.31 -27.52
CA GLY A 18 13.42 -10.39 -26.82
C GLY A 18 14.86 -10.87 -26.72
N VAL A 19 15.45 -11.35 -27.82
CA VAL A 19 16.92 -11.57 -27.89
C VAL A 19 17.60 -10.24 -28.22
N MET A 20 18.32 -9.73 -27.21
CA MET A 20 19.47 -8.82 -27.26
C MET A 20 19.85 -8.26 -28.64
N ALA A 21 19.60 -6.97 -28.87
CA ALA A 21 20.33 -6.18 -29.84
C ALA A 21 21.19 -5.16 -29.08
N GLU A 22 22.51 -5.39 -29.05
CA GLU A 22 23.49 -4.42 -28.60
C GLU A 22 23.50 -3.17 -29.50
N PRO A 23 23.73 -1.95 -28.97
CA PRO A 23 23.88 -0.77 -29.80
C PRO A 23 25.28 -0.73 -30.42
N ALA A 24 25.33 -0.81 -31.75
CA ALA A 24 26.53 -0.62 -32.55
C ALA A 24 27.06 0.83 -32.40
N VAL A 25 28.22 0.98 -31.75
CA VAL A 25 29.01 2.21 -31.79
C VAL A 25 29.77 2.28 -33.11
N ARG A 26 29.43 3.29 -33.91
CA ARG A 26 30.06 3.61 -35.20
C ARG A 26 31.41 4.29 -34.95
N MET A 27 32.50 3.55 -34.97
CA MET A 27 33.86 4.11 -35.07
C MET A 27 34.21 4.38 -36.53
N GLN A 28 34.59 5.63 -36.82
CA GLN A 28 35.22 6.02 -38.08
C GLN A 28 36.74 5.82 -37.96
N SER A 29 37.30 5.20 -38.98
CA SER A 29 38.71 4.88 -39.20
C SER A 29 39.56 6.12 -39.48
N ALA A 30 40.75 6.19 -38.87
CA ALA A 30 41.90 6.94 -39.37
C ALA A 30 43.17 6.07 -39.23
N GLU A 31 43.98 6.09 -40.28
CA GLU A 31 45.14 5.25 -40.58
C GLU A 31 46.42 5.55 -39.76
N PRO A 32 47.47 4.68 -39.83
CA PRO A 32 48.51 4.57 -38.82
C PRO A 32 49.73 5.45 -39.09
N VAL A 33 50.48 5.80 -38.03
CA VAL A 33 51.83 6.36 -38.12
C VAL A 33 52.78 5.59 -37.20
N GLU A 34 53.98 5.42 -37.71
CA GLU A 34 55.08 4.52 -37.36
C GLU A 34 55.66 4.64 -35.94
N SER A 35 56.14 3.46 -35.52
CA SER A 35 57.21 3.11 -34.57
C SER A 35 58.22 4.18 -34.13
N ILE A 36 58.48 4.23 -32.82
CA ILE A 36 59.83 4.40 -32.24
C ILE A 36 59.97 3.49 -31.01
N GLU A 37 61.01 2.66 -31.03
CA GLU A 37 61.51 1.77 -29.98
C GLU A 37 61.97 2.54 -28.73
N MET A 38 61.96 1.91 -27.55
CA MET A 38 63.09 1.94 -26.58
C MET A 38 62.92 0.89 -25.46
N THR A 39 63.72 -0.17 -25.61
CA THR A 39 64.53 -0.91 -24.63
C THR A 39 63.92 -1.54 -23.36
N GLU A 40 64.19 -2.85 -23.30
CA GLU A 40 64.10 -3.82 -22.23
C GLU A 40 65.03 -3.56 -21.02
N GLN A 41 64.60 -4.03 -19.85
CA GLN A 41 65.37 -4.68 -18.77
C GLN A 41 64.32 -5.10 -17.72
N GLY A 42 64.06 -6.36 -17.33
CA GLY A 42 64.82 -7.60 -17.43
C GLY A 42 65.32 -8.03 -16.05
N SER A 43 64.49 -8.71 -15.25
CA SER A 43 64.91 -9.72 -14.24
C SER A 43 63.72 -10.29 -13.44
N GLU A 44 63.46 -11.59 -13.61
CA GLU A 44 62.67 -12.44 -12.71
C GLU A 44 63.58 -13.10 -11.61
N PRO A 45 63.20 -14.18 -10.88
CA PRO A 45 62.56 -14.11 -9.57
C PRO A 45 63.32 -14.92 -8.49
N SER A 46 62.93 -14.83 -7.22
CA SER A 46 63.32 -15.86 -6.23
C SER A 46 62.30 -16.07 -5.10
N SER A 47 61.69 -17.25 -5.10
CA SER A 47 61.47 -18.17 -3.98
C SER A 47 61.20 -17.65 -2.56
N GLY A 48 60.10 -18.16 -1.98
CA GLY A 48 60.21 -18.99 -0.77
C GLY A 48 59.62 -18.44 0.53
N GLY A 49 58.70 -19.22 1.10
CA GLY A 49 58.78 -19.61 2.52
C GLY A 49 57.94 -18.84 3.55
N ASP A 50 56.77 -19.40 3.83
CA ASP A 50 56.31 -19.85 5.15
C ASP A 50 56.29 -18.93 6.39
N THR A 51 55.07 -18.87 6.93
CA THR A 51 54.69 -18.90 8.36
C THR A 51 54.97 -17.66 9.23
N LYS A 52 53.90 -17.10 9.81
CA LYS A 52 53.57 -17.30 11.23
C LYS A 52 52.28 -16.59 11.62
N GLU A 53 51.35 -17.39 12.12
CA GLU A 53 50.25 -17.01 12.99
C GLU A 53 50.75 -16.14 14.15
N ARG A 54 50.02 -15.06 14.45
CA ARG A 54 50.05 -14.43 15.77
C ARG A 54 48.62 -14.33 16.30
N LYS A 55 48.38 -15.10 17.36
CA LYS A 55 47.23 -15.04 18.25
C LYS A 55 47.13 -13.64 18.86
N ALA A 56 45.92 -13.08 18.83
CA ALA A 56 45.53 -11.93 19.63
C ALA A 56 44.89 -12.42 20.93
N GLU A 57 45.34 -11.89 22.06
CA GLU A 57 44.60 -11.89 23.33
C GLU A 57 44.25 -10.44 23.71
N PRO A 58 43.12 -10.22 24.43
CA PRO A 58 42.58 -8.89 24.66
C PRO A 58 43.06 -8.30 26.00
N LEU A 59 43.42 -7.01 25.99
CA LEU A 59 43.61 -6.23 27.22
C LEU A 59 42.37 -5.38 27.48
N SER A 60 41.84 -5.58 28.68
CA SER A 60 40.75 -4.85 29.32
C SER A 60 41.30 -3.83 30.32
N ARG A 61 40.41 -2.93 30.77
CA ARG A 61 40.57 -1.81 31.74
C ARG A 61 41.11 -0.53 31.11
N GLY A 62 40.51 0.65 31.28
CA GLY A 62 39.50 1.15 32.20
C GLY A 62 39.85 2.60 32.56
N LEU A 63 38.88 3.35 33.10
CA LEU A 63 38.99 4.71 33.70
C LEU A 63 39.01 5.88 32.69
N SER A 64 38.53 7.09 32.96
CA SER A 64 37.54 7.71 33.88
C SER A 64 37.73 9.24 33.72
N GLY A 65 36.65 10.03 33.63
CA GLY A 65 36.64 11.50 33.82
C GLY A 65 37.34 12.30 32.70
N GLY A 66 36.98 13.53 32.35
CA GLY A 66 36.05 14.53 32.87
C GLY A 66 36.40 15.88 32.21
N SER A 67 35.48 16.85 32.27
CA SER A 67 35.64 18.33 32.06
C SER A 67 36.20 18.82 30.70
N SER A 68 35.42 19.51 29.87
CA SER A 68 35.08 20.96 29.89
C SER A 68 35.90 21.72 28.85
N ASP A 69 35.37 22.89 28.43
CA ASP A 69 35.96 23.91 27.55
C ASP A 69 35.65 23.63 26.05
N GLU A 70 34.68 24.27 25.39
CA GLU A 70 34.42 25.72 25.25
C GLU A 70 35.67 26.49 24.80
N GLU A 71 35.91 26.58 23.49
CA GLU A 71 36.18 27.86 22.80
C GLU A 71 36.46 27.73 21.29
N GLN A 72 35.87 28.71 20.58
CA GLN A 72 36.40 29.43 19.42
C GLN A 72 36.41 28.79 18.02
N ARG A 73 35.52 29.37 17.20
CA ARG A 73 35.58 29.46 15.73
C ARG A 73 36.83 30.24 15.28
N PRO A 74 37.20 30.08 13.99
CA PRO A 74 37.46 31.28 13.20
C PRO A 74 36.71 31.31 11.87
N ASP A 75 36.48 32.56 11.46
CA ASP A 75 35.81 33.00 10.26
C ASP A 75 36.50 32.62 8.95
N GLY A 76 35.66 32.54 7.90
CA GLY A 76 35.93 33.18 6.63
C GLY A 76 36.69 32.38 5.60
N LEU A 77 36.00 32.01 4.52
CA LEU A 77 36.43 32.20 3.12
C LEU A 77 35.30 31.71 2.18
N ALA A 78 34.66 32.66 1.51
CA ALA A 78 34.04 32.54 0.19
C ALA A 78 34.84 33.51 -0.74
N PRO A 79 34.84 33.41 -2.08
CA PRO A 79 33.67 33.12 -2.93
C PRO A 79 33.95 32.37 -4.27
N ASP A 80 32.92 32.42 -5.14
CA ASP A 80 32.83 32.12 -6.58
C ASP A 80 32.47 30.67 -6.95
N SER A 81 31.51 30.37 -7.83
CA SER A 81 30.58 31.15 -8.65
C SER A 81 29.65 30.18 -9.43
N ALA A 82 28.44 30.64 -9.81
CA ALA A 82 27.60 30.16 -10.93
C ALA A 82 26.93 28.76 -10.78
N ASP A 83 25.64 28.51 -11.05
CA ASP A 83 24.57 29.27 -11.73
C ASP A 83 23.17 28.78 -11.28
N SER A 84 22.22 29.69 -11.45
CA SER A 84 20.73 29.64 -11.49
C SER A 84 20.11 28.32 -11.99
N GLU A 85 18.92 27.85 -11.59
CA GLU A 85 17.57 28.43 -11.54
C GLU A 85 16.73 27.48 -10.64
N THR A 86 15.93 27.85 -9.65
CA THR A 86 14.55 28.34 -9.79
C THR A 86 14.04 28.68 -8.37
N GLU A 87 13.88 29.97 -8.08
CA GLU A 87 12.93 30.45 -7.08
C GLU A 87 11.58 30.61 -7.76
N GLN A 88 10.52 30.05 -7.18
CA GLN A 88 9.23 30.72 -6.93
C GLN A 88 8.18 29.69 -6.47
N ILE A 89 7.85 29.74 -5.18
CA ILE A 89 6.52 29.84 -4.58
C ILE A 89 6.70 29.42 -3.12
N ALA A 90 7.05 30.40 -2.29
CA ALA A 90 6.94 30.33 -0.84
C ALA A 90 6.14 31.57 -0.41
N GLU A 91 4.82 31.48 -0.45
CA GLU A 91 3.95 32.41 0.26
C GLU A 91 2.54 31.80 0.35
N LEU A 92 2.10 31.56 1.60
CA LEU A 92 0.74 31.29 2.11
C LEU A 92 0.76 30.15 3.15
N ALA A 93 1.32 30.47 4.32
CA ALA A 93 0.93 29.82 5.57
C ALA A 93 0.96 30.90 6.65
N GLU A 94 -0.20 31.49 6.92
CA GLU A 94 -0.36 32.31 8.12
C GLU A 94 -0.41 31.40 9.36
N PRO A 95 0.25 31.75 10.48
CA PRO A 95 0.20 30.98 11.70
C PRO A 95 -0.94 31.48 12.59
N GLY A 96 -1.84 30.59 13.00
CA GLY A 96 -2.75 30.89 14.10
C GLY A 96 -4.00 30.03 14.16
N ASP A 97 -3.93 28.92 14.89
CA ASP A 97 -5.05 28.49 15.73
C ASP A 97 -4.53 27.75 16.98
N PRO A 98 -4.59 28.36 18.18
CA PRO A 98 -4.24 27.70 19.42
C PRO A 98 -5.48 26.95 19.93
N ALA A 99 -5.70 25.75 19.41
CA ALA A 99 -6.68 24.80 19.94
C ALA A 99 -6.04 23.42 20.12
N LEU A 100 -4.90 23.41 20.83
CA LEU A 100 -4.33 22.22 21.46
C LEU A 100 -4.31 22.48 22.97
N GLU A 101 -5.50 22.58 23.55
CA GLU A 101 -5.65 22.56 25.01
C GLU A 101 -6.80 21.62 25.39
N GLN A 102 -6.39 20.60 26.15
CA GLN A 102 -7.19 19.83 27.09
C GLN A 102 -8.33 18.97 26.52
N TRP A 103 -8.01 17.71 26.26
CA TRP A 103 -9.00 16.64 26.32
C TRP A 103 -8.76 15.82 27.60
N GLU A 104 -9.71 15.93 28.52
CA GLU A 104 -9.80 15.09 29.72
C GLU A 104 -10.23 13.66 29.33
N GLU A 105 -9.65 12.67 30.00
CA GLU A 105 -10.00 11.26 29.84
C GLU A 105 -11.49 11.01 30.16
N PRO A 106 -12.24 10.27 29.34
CA PRO A 106 -13.53 9.77 29.78
C PRO A 106 -13.34 8.60 30.74
N ALA A 107 -13.41 8.90 32.04
CA ALA A 107 -13.87 7.98 33.05
C ALA A 107 -15.36 7.67 32.80
N ASP A 108 -15.66 6.50 32.23
CA ASP A 108 -16.81 5.66 32.59
C ASP A 108 -16.99 4.51 31.59
N LEU A 109 -16.50 3.33 31.97
CA LEU A 109 -16.96 2.04 31.43
C LEU A 109 -17.31 1.08 32.58
N ALA A 110 -17.75 1.63 33.72
CA ALA A 110 -18.15 0.88 34.90
C ALA A 110 -19.66 0.96 35.16
N GLU A 111 -20.50 0.91 34.13
CA GLU A 111 -21.94 0.68 34.26
C GLU A 111 -22.48 -0.18 33.11
N GLN A 112 -22.00 -1.42 33.01
CA GLN A 112 -22.79 -2.49 32.40
C GLN A 112 -22.82 -3.64 33.39
N GLY A 113 -23.92 -3.72 34.13
CA GLY A 113 -24.17 -4.70 35.19
C GLY A 113 -24.18 -6.14 34.68
N ILE A 114 -22.99 -6.69 34.49
CA ILE A 114 -22.76 -8.12 34.31
C ILE A 114 -22.43 -8.67 35.70
N GLU A 115 -23.41 -9.38 36.29
CA GLU A 115 -23.20 -10.08 37.54
C GLU A 115 -22.13 -11.18 37.37
N PRO A 116 -21.24 -11.37 38.36
CA PRO A 116 -20.26 -12.45 38.32
C PRO A 116 -20.97 -13.81 38.42
N ALA A 117 -20.64 -14.71 37.51
CA ALA A 117 -21.19 -16.07 37.47
C ALA A 117 -20.83 -16.86 38.74
N GLU A 118 -21.84 -17.50 39.33
CA GLU A 118 -21.75 -18.40 40.49
C GLU A 118 -20.76 -19.57 40.24
N PRO A 119 -19.98 -19.98 41.26
CA PRO A 119 -19.09 -21.12 41.13
C PRO A 119 -19.83 -22.43 41.44
N GLY A 120 -19.74 -23.39 40.51
CA GLY A 120 -19.78 -24.81 40.86
C GLY A 120 -21.03 -25.58 40.44
N VAL A 121 -20.97 -26.17 39.25
CA VAL A 121 -21.59 -27.47 38.98
C VAL A 121 -20.51 -28.37 38.38
N LEU A 122 -20.06 -29.35 39.16
CA LEU A 122 -19.22 -30.43 38.69
C LEU A 122 -20.03 -31.27 37.70
N MET A 123 -19.76 -31.12 36.40
CA MET A 123 -20.27 -32.05 35.40
C MET A 123 -19.47 -33.35 35.46
N GLU A 124 -20.19 -34.47 35.49
CA GLU A 124 -19.64 -35.83 35.42
C GLU A 124 -18.84 -36.04 34.13
N PRO A 125 -17.80 -36.91 34.15
CA PRO A 125 -16.94 -37.11 33.00
C PRO A 125 -17.72 -37.69 31.81
N ALA A 126 -17.62 -37.00 30.68
CA ALA A 126 -18.12 -37.46 29.40
C ALA A 126 -17.53 -38.84 29.06
N GLN A 127 -18.41 -39.74 28.64
CA GLN A 127 -18.06 -41.06 28.14
C GLN A 127 -17.10 -40.93 26.95
N SER A 128 -16.08 -41.78 26.95
CA SER A 128 -15.00 -41.85 25.96
C SER A 128 -15.55 -41.82 24.53
N ALA A 129 -15.23 -40.75 23.80
CA ALA A 129 -15.37 -40.73 22.36
C ALA A 129 -14.36 -41.72 21.76
N GLU A 130 -14.87 -42.63 20.92
CA GLU A 130 -14.08 -43.52 20.07
C GLU A 130 -13.06 -42.71 19.26
N PRO A 131 -11.83 -43.23 19.02
CA PRO A 131 -10.81 -42.53 18.27
C PRO A 131 -11.33 -42.25 16.85
N VAL A 132 -11.47 -40.97 16.53
CA VAL A 132 -11.77 -40.51 15.17
C VAL A 132 -10.61 -40.95 14.30
N ASP A 133 -10.91 -41.77 13.30
CA ASP A 133 -9.94 -42.31 12.35
C ASP A 133 -9.10 -41.16 11.80
N SER A 134 -7.80 -41.27 11.98
CA SER A 134 -6.86 -40.22 11.60
C SER A 134 -6.86 -40.13 10.08
N ILE A 135 -7.58 -39.16 9.53
CA ILE A 135 -7.53 -38.85 8.10
C ILE A 135 -6.11 -38.36 7.83
N GLU A 136 -5.28 -39.25 7.29
CA GLU A 136 -3.95 -38.88 6.82
C GLU A 136 -4.12 -37.76 5.77
N PRO A 137 -3.35 -36.66 5.87
CA PRO A 137 -3.44 -35.58 4.89
C PRO A 137 -3.07 -36.15 3.51
N PRO A 138 -3.77 -35.77 2.44
CA PRO A 138 -3.45 -36.24 1.10
C PRO A 138 -1.99 -35.94 0.77
N THR A 139 -1.23 -36.98 0.45
CA THR A 139 0.23 -36.98 0.30
C THR A 139 0.71 -36.64 -1.11
N ASP A 140 -0.20 -36.44 -2.06
CA ASP A 140 0.16 -36.14 -3.44
C ASP A 140 0.16 -34.61 -3.64
N PRO A 141 1.26 -34.03 -4.17
CA PRO A 141 1.26 -32.62 -4.56
C PRO A 141 0.15 -32.40 -5.58
N VAL A 142 -0.74 -31.45 -5.30
CA VAL A 142 -1.79 -31.05 -6.24
C VAL A 142 -1.10 -30.53 -7.50
N GLU A 143 -1.21 -31.28 -8.59
CA GLU A 143 -0.68 -30.87 -9.89
C GLU A 143 -1.45 -29.63 -10.37
N LEU A 144 -0.72 -28.53 -10.56
CA LEU A 144 -1.31 -27.27 -11.02
C LEU A 144 -1.68 -27.36 -12.49
N THR A 145 -2.77 -26.70 -12.90
CA THR A 145 -3.03 -26.52 -14.34
C THR A 145 -2.03 -25.53 -14.94
N PRO A 146 -1.76 -25.57 -16.25
CA PRO A 146 -0.88 -24.59 -16.90
C PRO A 146 -1.28 -23.13 -16.63
N GLU A 147 -2.58 -22.84 -16.51
CA GLU A 147 -3.06 -21.50 -16.14
C GLU A 147 -2.73 -21.12 -14.69
N GLN A 148 -2.80 -22.09 -13.77
CA GLN A 148 -2.42 -21.87 -12.37
C GLN A 148 -0.91 -21.68 -12.23
N GLU A 149 -0.10 -22.42 -12.99
CA GLU A 149 1.35 -22.23 -13.05
C GLU A 149 1.72 -20.84 -13.55
N GLN A 150 1.07 -20.38 -14.63
CA GLN A 150 1.28 -19.03 -15.16
C GLN A 150 0.86 -17.95 -14.15
N LEU A 151 -0.28 -18.13 -13.48
CA LEU A 151 -0.73 -17.20 -12.45
C LEU A 151 0.24 -17.13 -11.26
N LEU A 152 0.73 -18.28 -10.81
CA LEU A 152 1.73 -18.36 -9.74
C LEU A 152 3.01 -17.64 -10.16
N ALA A 153 3.55 -17.95 -11.34
CA ALA A 153 4.75 -17.32 -11.85
C ALA A 153 4.60 -15.80 -11.99
N TRP A 154 3.45 -15.32 -12.47
CA TRP A 154 3.17 -13.89 -12.57
C TRP A 154 3.14 -13.22 -11.19
N ALA A 155 2.45 -13.81 -10.23
CA ALA A 155 2.38 -13.28 -8.87
C ALA A 155 3.76 -13.27 -8.18
N GLU A 156 4.56 -14.32 -8.35
CA GLU A 156 5.93 -14.39 -7.80
C GLU A 156 6.86 -13.36 -8.42
N ALA A 157 6.78 -13.15 -9.74
CA ALA A 157 7.57 -12.14 -10.43
C ALA A 157 7.22 -10.72 -9.96
N LEU A 158 5.93 -10.44 -9.74
CA LEU A 158 5.47 -9.14 -9.24
C LEU A 158 5.79 -8.93 -7.75
N GLU A 159 5.84 -10.01 -6.95
CA GLU A 159 6.18 -9.92 -5.53
C GLU A 159 7.69 -9.76 -5.28
N ALA A 160 8.52 -10.27 -6.20
CA ALA A 160 9.97 -10.30 -6.05
C ALA A 160 10.64 -8.97 -5.64
N PRO A 161 10.26 -7.79 -6.17
CA PRO A 161 10.84 -6.52 -5.74
C PRO A 161 10.54 -6.17 -4.27
N PHE A 162 9.39 -6.60 -3.75
CA PHE A 162 8.99 -6.36 -2.36
C PHE A 162 9.73 -7.29 -1.40
N ALA A 163 9.91 -8.55 -1.80
CA ALA A 163 10.61 -9.57 -1.01
C ALA A 163 12.13 -9.33 -0.84
N LEU A 164 12.71 -8.37 -1.55
CA LEU A 164 14.13 -8.02 -1.41
C LEU A 164 14.48 -7.65 0.03
N ASN A 165 15.71 -8.01 0.45
CA ASN A 165 16.26 -7.69 1.76
C ASN A 165 15.34 -8.12 2.92
N ASP A 166 14.85 -9.35 2.89
CA ASP A 166 13.91 -9.91 3.88
C ASP A 166 12.63 -9.08 3.99
N TYR A 167 12.04 -8.76 2.83
CA TYR A 167 10.89 -7.86 2.69
C TYR A 167 11.10 -6.42 3.17
N ASN A 168 12.35 -5.97 3.32
CA ASN A 168 12.62 -4.54 3.48
C ASN A 168 12.61 -3.79 2.14
N GLY A 169 12.36 -4.47 1.02
CA GLY A 169 12.27 -3.89 -0.31
C GLY A 169 13.61 -3.36 -0.84
N ASN A 170 13.56 -2.44 -1.80
CA ASN A 170 14.77 -1.88 -2.41
C ASN A 170 15.39 -0.77 -1.53
N MET A 171 16.27 -1.16 -0.61
CA MET A 171 16.93 -0.23 0.33
C MET A 171 17.82 0.82 -0.36
N LEU A 172 18.27 0.57 -1.59
CA LEU A 172 19.04 1.52 -2.39
C LEU A 172 18.14 2.47 -3.22
N GLY A 173 16.83 2.22 -3.25
CA GLY A 173 15.85 3.04 -3.95
C GLY A 173 15.77 4.45 -3.38
N ARG A 174 15.62 5.46 -4.25
CA ARG A 174 15.55 6.88 -3.84
C ARG A 174 14.22 7.25 -3.20
N THR A 175 13.14 6.56 -3.57
CA THR A 175 11.79 6.82 -3.07
C THR A 175 11.33 5.70 -2.13
N VAL A 176 10.47 6.04 -1.19
CA VAL A 176 9.85 5.09 -0.23
C VAL A 176 8.50 4.56 -0.71
N TYR A 177 7.98 5.17 -1.77
CA TYR A 177 6.79 4.74 -2.49
C TYR A 177 7.03 4.81 -4.00
N ALA A 178 6.18 4.12 -4.74
CA ALA A 178 6.04 4.21 -6.18
C ALA A 178 4.58 4.43 -6.56
N TYR A 179 4.39 4.99 -7.75
CA TYR A 179 3.10 5.29 -8.33
C TYR A 179 3.06 4.82 -9.77
N GLN A 180 1.97 4.16 -10.16
CA GLN A 180 1.70 3.78 -11.54
C GLN A 180 0.39 4.42 -12.01
N PRO A 181 0.43 5.23 -13.09
CA PRO A 181 -0.75 5.91 -13.58
C PRO A 181 -1.73 4.96 -14.27
N GLY A 182 -3.02 5.15 -14.00
CA GLY A 182 -4.13 4.55 -14.71
C GLY A 182 -4.96 5.58 -15.49
N SER A 183 -6.10 5.13 -16.01
CA SER A 183 -7.02 5.96 -16.79
C SER A 183 -8.38 6.18 -16.14
N CYS A 184 -8.73 5.43 -15.09
CA CYS A 184 -10.00 5.56 -14.38
C CYS A 184 -9.83 6.32 -13.05
N PRO A 185 -10.89 6.95 -12.50
CA PRO A 185 -10.78 7.76 -11.28
C PRO A 185 -10.74 6.91 -9.98
N ILE A 186 -10.13 5.73 -10.04
CA ILE A 186 -9.98 4.80 -8.91
C ILE A 186 -8.48 4.64 -8.65
N LEU A 187 -8.08 4.74 -7.38
CA LEU A 187 -6.70 4.47 -6.94
C LEU A 187 -6.70 3.28 -5.98
N VAL A 188 -5.83 2.31 -6.26
CA VAL A 188 -5.49 1.24 -5.32
C VAL A 188 -4.27 1.69 -4.52
N SER A 189 -4.36 1.61 -3.19
CA SER A 189 -3.28 1.91 -2.24
C SER A 189 -2.82 0.62 -1.58
N CYS A 190 -1.52 0.37 -1.53
CA CYS A 190 -0.90 -0.77 -0.82
C CYS A 190 0.21 -0.24 0.09
N PRO A 191 -0.11 0.25 1.30
CA PRO A 191 0.87 0.93 2.16
C PRO A 191 1.84 -0.01 2.89
N HIS A 192 1.60 -1.33 2.92
CA HIS A 192 2.41 -2.31 3.66
C HIS A 192 2.96 -3.43 2.76
N THR A 193 3.36 -3.12 1.52
CA THR A 193 3.96 -4.14 0.63
C THR A 193 5.31 -4.68 1.14
N VAL A 194 5.94 -3.95 2.05
CA VAL A 194 7.23 -4.23 2.67
C VAL A 194 7.08 -4.08 4.18
N ASN A 195 8.08 -4.54 4.94
CA ASN A 195 8.17 -4.28 6.37
C ASN A 195 8.07 -2.77 6.65
N HIS A 196 7.45 -2.41 7.77
CA HIS A 196 7.18 -1.02 8.11
C HIS A 196 7.47 -0.73 9.59
N TRP A 197 7.74 0.54 9.91
CA TRP A 197 8.10 0.95 11.26
C TRP A 197 6.89 1.49 12.02
N ARG A 198 6.52 0.84 13.13
CA ARG A 198 5.41 1.28 14.00
C ARG A 198 5.83 1.19 15.45
N GLU A 199 5.75 2.29 16.20
CA GLU A 199 6.03 2.31 17.64
C GLU A 199 7.40 1.69 17.99
N GLU A 200 8.47 2.17 17.34
CA GLU A 200 9.86 1.75 17.60
C GLU A 200 10.18 0.27 17.29
N ARG A 201 9.32 -0.41 16.52
CA ARG A 201 9.53 -1.78 16.06
C ARG A 201 9.22 -1.95 14.59
N VAL A 202 9.91 -2.89 13.96
CA VAL A 202 9.55 -3.38 12.62
C VAL A 202 8.31 -4.25 12.76
N LYS A 203 7.31 -3.97 11.93
CA LYS A 203 6.14 -4.82 11.70
C LYS A 203 6.31 -5.52 10.36
N GLU A 204 5.80 -6.76 10.30
CA GLU A 204 5.77 -7.55 9.08
C GLU A 204 4.91 -6.88 8.01
N MET A 205 5.30 -7.08 6.77
CA MET A 205 4.55 -6.69 5.59
C MET A 205 3.19 -7.39 5.50
N ASP A 206 2.32 -6.83 4.68
CA ASP A 206 1.10 -7.48 4.24
C ASP A 206 1.43 -8.28 2.96
N GLU A 207 1.90 -9.52 3.13
CA GLU A 207 2.41 -10.37 2.03
C GLU A 207 1.46 -10.39 0.82
N TYR A 208 2.02 -10.26 -0.39
CA TYR A 208 1.33 -10.24 -1.68
C TYR A 208 0.37 -9.07 -1.94
N THR A 209 0.18 -8.13 -1.02
CA THR A 209 -0.64 -6.92 -1.32
C THR A 209 -0.03 -6.06 -2.41
N GLY A 210 1.30 -6.05 -2.53
CA GLY A 210 2.03 -5.36 -3.61
C GLY A 210 1.81 -6.01 -4.96
N ALA A 211 2.04 -7.33 -5.07
CA ALA A 211 1.73 -8.08 -6.27
C ALA A 211 0.25 -7.96 -6.68
N LEU A 212 -0.68 -8.09 -5.73
CA LEU A 212 -2.11 -7.90 -5.97
C LEU A 212 -2.42 -6.51 -6.54
N GLY A 213 -1.86 -5.45 -5.96
CA GLY A 213 -2.00 -4.09 -6.47
C GLY A 213 -1.53 -3.95 -7.92
N LEU A 214 -0.37 -4.51 -8.24
CA LEU A 214 0.20 -4.54 -9.60
C LEU A 214 -0.69 -5.32 -10.59
N MET A 215 -1.23 -6.47 -10.18
CA MET A 215 -2.14 -7.26 -11.01
C MET A 215 -3.45 -6.52 -11.27
N LEU A 216 -4.06 -5.91 -10.24
CA LEU A 216 -5.28 -5.12 -10.39
C LEU A 216 -5.05 -3.92 -11.30
N LYS A 217 -3.89 -3.28 -11.20
CA LYS A 217 -3.46 -2.23 -12.12
C LYS A 217 -3.45 -2.71 -13.57
N SER A 218 -2.78 -3.83 -13.85
CA SER A 218 -2.72 -4.39 -15.21
C SER A 218 -4.11 -4.77 -15.73
N LEU A 219 -4.94 -5.40 -14.89
CA LEU A 219 -6.24 -5.93 -15.30
C LEU A 219 -7.31 -4.84 -15.51
N THR A 220 -7.20 -3.70 -14.84
CA THR A 220 -8.30 -2.71 -14.77
C THR A 220 -7.92 -1.29 -15.19
N ASP A 221 -6.61 -1.06 -15.34
CA ASP A 221 -6.01 0.24 -15.59
C ASP A 221 -6.41 1.31 -14.55
N CYS A 222 -6.58 0.91 -13.28
CA CYS A 222 -6.72 1.82 -12.16
C CYS A 222 -5.40 2.56 -11.87
N HIS A 223 -5.43 3.60 -11.04
CA HIS A 223 -4.19 4.13 -10.47
C HIS A 223 -3.70 3.18 -9.37
N LEU A 224 -2.38 3.12 -9.16
CA LEU A 224 -1.79 2.31 -8.10
C LEU A 224 -0.70 3.10 -7.38
N MET A 225 -0.71 3.08 -6.04
CA MET A 225 0.34 3.59 -5.19
C MET A 225 0.73 2.54 -4.14
N TYR A 226 2.02 2.36 -3.90
CA TYR A 226 2.52 1.35 -2.96
C TYR A 226 3.88 1.72 -2.38
N THR A 227 4.24 1.15 -1.23
CA THR A 227 5.56 1.30 -0.61
C THR A 227 6.64 0.49 -1.32
N THR A 228 7.88 0.97 -1.37
CA THR A 228 8.98 0.32 -2.11
C THR A 228 10.12 -0.20 -1.24
N LYS A 229 10.20 0.29 -0.01
CA LYS A 229 11.22 -0.10 0.97
C LYS A 229 10.78 0.22 2.40
N LEU A 230 11.39 -0.46 3.36
CA LEU A 230 11.27 -0.13 4.77
C LEU A 230 11.64 1.34 4.97
N TYR A 231 10.79 2.04 5.70
CA TYR A 231 10.95 3.44 6.02
C TYR A 231 10.55 3.70 7.48
N ASP A 232 10.95 4.86 8.02
CA ASP A 232 10.80 5.22 9.43
C ASP A 232 9.38 5.65 9.82
N GLU A 233 8.40 5.45 8.93
CA GLU A 233 6.98 5.64 9.20
C GLU A 233 6.17 4.41 8.78
N ASP A 234 5.03 4.27 9.42
CA ASP A 234 3.95 3.41 8.97
C ASP A 234 2.83 4.29 8.40
N PRO A 235 2.56 4.22 7.09
CA PRO A 235 1.57 5.06 6.42
C PRO A 235 0.15 4.95 6.98
N ASN A 236 -0.20 3.82 7.60
CA ASN A 236 -1.52 3.54 8.17
C ASN A 236 -1.59 3.80 9.69
N PHE A 237 -0.51 4.27 10.31
CA PHE A 237 -0.45 4.57 11.74
C PHE A 237 -0.19 6.05 12.05
N VAL A 238 0.77 6.68 11.36
CA VAL A 238 1.09 8.10 11.62
C VAL A 238 -0.07 9.00 11.17
N LEU A 239 -0.25 10.21 11.71
CA LEU A 239 -1.38 11.09 11.31
C LEU A 239 -1.23 11.66 9.89
N GLY A 240 0.01 11.99 9.49
CA GLY A 240 0.37 12.51 8.17
C GLY A 240 1.38 11.59 7.49
N GLY A 241 2.48 12.14 7.01
CA GLY A 241 3.56 11.34 6.42
C GLY A 241 3.65 11.49 4.90
N VAL A 242 4.77 11.00 4.36
CA VAL A 242 5.10 11.22 2.95
C VAL A 242 4.16 10.45 2.03
N TYR A 243 3.74 9.25 2.45
CA TYR A 243 2.80 8.44 1.67
C TYR A 243 1.44 9.15 1.48
N LYS A 244 0.81 9.61 2.57
CA LYS A 244 -0.49 10.30 2.49
C LYS A 244 -0.42 11.66 1.82
N THR A 245 0.71 12.35 1.96
CA THR A 245 0.98 13.60 1.23
C THR A 245 1.01 13.36 -0.27
N GLU A 246 1.68 12.30 -0.73
CA GLU A 246 1.70 11.98 -2.16
C GLU A 246 0.36 11.48 -2.66
N LEU A 247 -0.35 10.64 -1.90
CA LEU A 247 -1.71 10.21 -2.22
C LEU A 247 -2.62 11.42 -2.47
N ALA A 248 -2.54 12.47 -1.64
CA ALA A 248 -3.31 13.70 -1.82
C ALA A 248 -2.98 14.42 -3.15
N LYS A 249 -1.69 14.52 -3.51
CA LYS A 249 -1.27 15.13 -4.78
C LYS A 249 -1.77 14.34 -5.98
N LEU A 250 -1.63 13.02 -5.93
CA LEU A 250 -2.08 12.12 -7.00
C LEU A 250 -3.61 12.18 -7.15
N ALA A 251 -4.32 12.19 -6.02
CA ALA A 251 -5.77 12.30 -5.98
C ALA A 251 -6.27 13.58 -6.67
N GLN A 252 -5.65 14.71 -6.36
CA GLN A 252 -5.96 15.98 -7.00
C GLN A 252 -5.60 15.98 -8.49
N LYS A 253 -4.38 15.54 -8.83
CA LYS A 253 -3.85 15.53 -10.20
C LYS A 253 -4.69 14.70 -11.16
N HIS A 254 -5.16 13.54 -10.71
CA HIS A 254 -5.85 12.57 -11.54
C HIS A 254 -7.38 12.56 -11.32
N GLY A 255 -7.90 13.42 -10.45
CA GLY A 255 -9.33 13.49 -10.17
C GLY A 255 -9.87 12.18 -9.58
N ILE A 256 -9.13 11.58 -8.65
CA ILE A 256 -9.50 10.32 -8.00
C ILE A 256 -10.79 10.51 -7.20
N ARG A 257 -11.68 9.53 -7.28
CA ARG A 257 -13.02 9.54 -6.67
C ARG A 257 -13.28 8.37 -5.74
N LEU A 258 -12.47 7.32 -5.85
CA LEU A 258 -12.47 6.17 -4.97
C LEU A 258 -11.02 5.74 -4.69
N VAL A 259 -10.69 5.51 -3.42
CA VAL A 259 -9.47 4.82 -3.00
C VAL A 259 -9.84 3.45 -2.42
N ILE A 260 -9.22 2.39 -2.95
CA ILE A 260 -9.29 1.03 -2.39
C ILE A 260 -7.95 0.77 -1.71
N ASP A 261 -7.97 0.66 -0.39
CA ASP A 261 -6.77 0.60 0.45
C ASP A 261 -6.56 -0.85 0.92
N LEU A 262 -5.64 -1.56 0.26
CA LEU A 262 -5.43 -2.99 0.43
C LEU A 262 -4.49 -3.30 1.59
N HIS A 263 -4.91 -4.26 2.41
CA HIS A 263 -4.18 -4.71 3.59
C HIS A 263 -4.27 -6.22 3.80
N GLY A 264 -3.39 -6.71 4.68
CA GLY A 264 -3.30 -8.10 5.07
C GLY A 264 -3.65 -8.35 6.54
N ALA A 265 -4.64 -9.20 6.78
CA ALA A 265 -4.92 -9.81 8.07
C ALA A 265 -4.24 -11.18 8.28
N SER A 266 -4.06 -11.58 9.54
CA SER A 266 -3.57 -12.93 9.87
C SER A 266 -4.48 -14.04 9.30
N SER A 267 -3.89 -15.16 8.86
CA SER A 267 -4.65 -16.36 8.45
C SER A 267 -5.51 -16.98 9.57
N ALA A 268 -5.26 -16.60 10.82
CA ALA A 268 -6.05 -17.04 11.97
C ALA A 268 -7.41 -16.32 12.11
N ARG A 269 -7.67 -15.27 11.33
CA ARG A 269 -8.97 -14.58 11.34
C ARG A 269 -10.07 -15.47 10.77
N GLU A 270 -11.29 -15.22 11.23
CA GLU A 270 -12.47 -15.99 10.85
C GLU A 270 -13.08 -15.54 9.52
N PHE A 271 -12.92 -14.26 9.15
CA PHE A 271 -13.43 -13.70 7.90
C PHE A 271 -12.54 -14.02 6.70
N ASP A 272 -13.10 -13.96 5.49
CA ASP A 272 -12.34 -13.98 4.24
C ASP A 272 -11.81 -12.58 3.92
N ILE A 273 -12.71 -11.59 4.03
CA ILE A 273 -12.44 -10.16 3.84
C ILE A 273 -13.14 -9.37 4.96
N ASP A 274 -12.50 -8.36 5.52
CA ASP A 274 -13.13 -7.34 6.36
C ASP A 274 -13.01 -5.96 5.70
N LEU A 275 -14.15 -5.33 5.46
CA LEU A 275 -14.25 -4.03 4.79
C LEU A 275 -14.38 -2.91 5.83
N GLY A 276 -13.29 -2.18 6.03
CA GLY A 276 -13.24 -1.02 6.91
C GLY A 276 -13.78 0.24 6.22
N THR A 277 -14.88 0.79 6.74
CA THR A 277 -15.55 1.98 6.17
C THR A 277 -15.86 3.07 7.19
N GLN A 278 -15.20 3.03 8.35
CA GLN A 278 -15.53 3.86 9.50
C GLN A 278 -17.01 3.80 9.86
N TYR A 279 -17.57 2.58 9.88
CA TYR A 279 -18.99 2.33 10.12
C TYR A 279 -19.90 2.98 9.06
N GLY A 280 -19.54 2.81 7.79
CA GLY A 280 -20.34 3.25 6.64
C GLY A 280 -20.18 4.72 6.25
N LYS A 281 -19.19 5.43 6.79
CA LYS A 281 -18.97 6.87 6.53
C LYS A 281 -18.12 7.13 5.29
N THR A 282 -17.25 6.20 4.90
CA THR A 282 -16.22 6.47 3.87
C THR A 282 -16.57 5.91 2.50
N LEU A 283 -17.46 4.93 2.38
CA LEU A 283 -17.89 4.33 1.12
C LEU A 283 -19.40 4.49 0.93
N ARG A 284 -19.84 4.93 -0.26
CA ARG A 284 -21.26 5.14 -0.57
C ARG A 284 -21.75 4.13 -1.60
N GLU A 285 -23.06 4.01 -1.71
CA GLU A 285 -23.70 3.27 -2.79
C GLU A 285 -23.55 3.98 -4.15
N PRO A 286 -23.50 3.23 -5.28
CA PRO A 286 -23.59 1.76 -5.38
C PRO A 286 -22.26 1.01 -5.14
N ALA A 287 -21.16 1.72 -4.85
CA ALA A 287 -19.83 1.12 -4.78
C ALA A 287 -19.71 0.06 -3.67
N ALA A 288 -20.34 0.29 -2.51
CA ALA A 288 -20.38 -0.68 -1.42
C ALA A 288 -21.07 -1.99 -1.83
N ALA A 289 -22.27 -1.91 -2.43
CA ALA A 289 -22.98 -3.10 -2.92
C ALA A 289 -22.21 -3.84 -4.02
N ILE A 290 -21.61 -3.11 -4.97
CA ILE A 290 -20.83 -3.71 -6.06
C ILE A 290 -19.61 -4.45 -5.51
N LEU A 291 -18.88 -3.85 -4.56
CA LEU A 291 -17.71 -4.49 -3.96
C LEU A 291 -18.10 -5.81 -3.28
N LEU A 292 -19.16 -5.80 -2.48
CA LEU A 292 -19.68 -7.00 -1.80
C LEU A 292 -20.11 -8.07 -2.81
N GLU A 293 -20.91 -7.68 -3.81
CA GLU A 293 -21.41 -8.60 -4.84
C GLU A 293 -20.26 -9.25 -5.62
N GLN A 294 -19.24 -8.48 -6.01
CA GLN A 294 -18.12 -9.01 -6.80
C GLN A 294 -17.19 -9.90 -5.99
N LEU A 295 -16.96 -9.60 -4.71
CA LEU A 295 -16.22 -10.49 -3.80
C LEU A 295 -16.96 -11.82 -3.60
N HIS A 296 -18.27 -11.78 -3.37
CA HIS A 296 -19.10 -12.99 -3.28
C HIS A 296 -19.08 -13.80 -4.58
N ASN A 297 -19.24 -13.14 -5.74
CA ASN A 297 -19.17 -13.80 -7.05
C ASN A 297 -17.78 -14.37 -7.35
N GLY A 298 -16.73 -13.77 -6.79
CA GLY A 298 -15.37 -14.30 -6.79
C GLY A 298 -15.22 -15.54 -5.93
N GLY A 299 -16.20 -15.92 -5.11
CA GLY A 299 -16.15 -17.10 -4.26
C GLY A 299 -15.53 -16.85 -2.88
N LEU A 300 -15.62 -15.61 -2.39
CA LEU A 300 -15.27 -15.18 -1.02
C LEU A 300 -16.57 -14.87 -0.26
N PRO A 301 -17.25 -15.87 0.33
CA PRO A 301 -18.58 -15.67 0.90
C PRO A 301 -18.60 -14.97 2.28
N ASP A 302 -17.52 -15.00 3.07
CA ASP A 302 -17.49 -14.34 4.38
C ASP A 302 -16.82 -12.96 4.29
N VAL A 303 -17.54 -12.02 3.68
CA VAL A 303 -17.18 -10.60 3.62
C VAL A 303 -17.90 -9.85 4.75
N ARG A 304 -17.13 -9.34 5.70
CA ARG A 304 -17.64 -8.59 6.85
C ARG A 304 -17.40 -7.10 6.69
N TRP A 305 -18.10 -6.30 7.50
CA TRP A 305 -17.97 -4.84 7.50
C TRP A 305 -17.59 -4.36 8.89
N ASN A 306 -16.43 -3.73 9.02
CA ASN A 306 -15.95 -3.13 10.26
C ASN A 306 -15.93 -4.12 11.44
N ASP A 307 -15.67 -5.41 11.19
CA ASP A 307 -15.75 -6.47 12.21
C ASP A 307 -14.53 -6.39 13.16
N THR A 308 -13.35 -6.61 12.61
CA THR A 308 -12.07 -6.43 13.30
C THR A 308 -11.44 -5.09 12.96
N PHE A 309 -11.57 -4.65 11.71
CA PHE A 309 -10.83 -3.54 11.13
C PHE A 309 -11.79 -2.49 10.56
N ALA A 310 -12.25 -1.58 11.41
CA ALA A 310 -13.17 -0.51 11.00
C ALA A 310 -12.51 0.63 10.20
N ALA A 311 -11.18 0.64 10.07
CA ALA A 311 -10.39 1.74 9.49
C ALA A 311 -10.66 3.12 10.15
N ALA A 312 -11.09 3.12 11.42
CA ALA A 312 -11.52 4.31 12.15
C ALA A 312 -10.40 5.08 12.86
N GLY A 313 -9.19 4.50 12.95
CA GLY A 313 -8.04 5.18 13.53
C GLY A 313 -7.67 6.42 12.73
N ALA A 314 -7.41 7.55 13.41
CA ALA A 314 -7.11 8.83 12.74
C ALA A 314 -5.83 8.77 11.86
N GLY A 315 -4.95 7.80 12.14
CA GLY A 315 -3.74 7.55 11.36
C GLY A 315 -3.95 6.76 10.07
N THR A 316 -5.10 6.11 9.87
CA THR A 316 -5.26 5.24 8.71
C THR A 316 -5.28 6.02 7.39
N VAL A 317 -4.83 5.40 6.31
CA VAL A 317 -4.89 5.96 4.95
C VAL A 317 -6.34 6.20 4.55
N THR A 318 -7.23 5.27 4.89
CA THR A 318 -8.68 5.41 4.71
C THR A 318 -9.25 6.62 5.49
N ALA A 319 -8.94 6.79 6.78
CA ALA A 319 -9.41 7.93 7.56
C ALA A 319 -8.93 9.26 7.00
N TYR A 320 -7.65 9.33 6.61
CA TYR A 320 -7.07 10.51 6.02
C TYR A 320 -7.75 10.88 4.69
N THR A 321 -7.94 9.90 3.82
CA THR A 321 -8.57 10.07 2.51
C THR A 321 -9.98 10.64 2.64
N ALA A 322 -10.79 10.05 3.53
CA ALA A 322 -12.14 10.53 3.78
C ALA A 322 -12.14 11.95 4.38
N LYS A 323 -11.35 12.18 5.44
CA LYS A 323 -11.38 13.44 6.21
C LYS A 323 -10.78 14.62 5.47
N HIS A 324 -9.63 14.42 4.83
CA HIS A 324 -8.84 15.51 4.25
C HIS A 324 -9.06 15.70 2.76
N LEU A 325 -9.41 14.63 2.04
CA LEU A 325 -9.60 14.69 0.59
C LEU A 325 -11.07 14.66 0.18
N ASN A 326 -11.99 14.30 1.10
CA ASN A 326 -13.41 14.11 0.81
C ASN A 326 -13.64 13.12 -0.37
N ILE A 327 -12.78 12.11 -0.45
CA ILE A 327 -12.82 11.05 -1.45
C ILE A 327 -13.40 9.79 -0.81
N GLN A 328 -14.21 9.06 -1.57
CA GLN A 328 -14.73 7.78 -1.08
C GLN A 328 -13.58 6.79 -0.92
N CYS A 329 -13.60 6.00 0.14
CA CYS A 329 -12.56 5.03 0.39
C CYS A 329 -13.03 3.86 1.23
N VAL A 330 -12.32 2.75 1.08
CA VAL A 330 -12.54 1.52 1.84
C VAL A 330 -11.20 0.86 2.10
N GLN A 331 -11.00 0.43 3.34
CA GLN A 331 -9.91 -0.48 3.71
C GLN A 331 -10.38 -1.90 3.42
N VAL A 332 -9.60 -2.66 2.65
CA VAL A 332 -9.88 -4.06 2.36
C VAL A 332 -8.84 -4.91 3.07
N GLU A 333 -9.22 -5.44 4.22
CA GLU A 333 -8.40 -6.36 5.00
C GLU A 333 -8.68 -7.78 4.51
N ILE A 334 -7.80 -8.28 3.66
CA ILE A 334 -7.98 -9.62 3.10
C ILE A 334 -7.44 -10.62 4.12
N ASN A 335 -7.86 -11.89 4.16
CA ASN A 335 -7.27 -12.93 5.02
C ASN A 335 -6.09 -13.66 4.34
N GLY A 336 -5.08 -14.07 5.13
CA GLY A 336 -3.82 -14.62 4.60
C GLY A 336 -3.99 -15.91 3.80
N LYS A 337 -5.06 -16.67 4.08
CA LYS A 337 -5.45 -17.86 3.33
C LYS A 337 -5.73 -17.59 1.85
N TYR A 338 -6.14 -16.37 1.51
CA TYR A 338 -6.55 -16.00 0.15
C TYR A 338 -5.52 -15.13 -0.59
N ARG A 339 -4.52 -14.58 0.11
CA ARG A 339 -3.54 -13.65 -0.48
C ARG A 339 -2.28 -14.30 -1.00
N SER A 340 -1.90 -15.47 -0.49
CA SER A 340 -0.66 -16.12 -0.92
C SER A 340 -0.95 -17.17 -2.00
N PRO A 341 -0.49 -16.99 -3.25
CA PRO A 341 -0.63 -17.99 -4.31
C PRO A 341 0.12 -19.29 -4.00
N ARG A 342 1.12 -19.24 -3.09
CA ARG A 342 1.85 -20.42 -2.61
C ARG A 342 1.04 -21.27 -1.63
N THR A 343 0.09 -20.66 -0.91
CA THR A 343 -0.80 -21.39 0.00
C THR A 343 -1.95 -22.03 -0.76
N ASP A 344 -2.67 -21.24 -1.58
CA ASP A 344 -3.76 -21.72 -2.41
C ASP A 344 -3.95 -20.80 -3.61
N ILE A 345 -3.43 -21.23 -4.76
CA ILE A 345 -3.54 -20.50 -6.02
C ILE A 345 -4.99 -20.34 -6.49
N GLY A 346 -5.89 -21.27 -6.15
CA GLY A 346 -7.31 -21.18 -6.50
C GLY A 346 -8.01 -20.08 -5.71
N SER A 347 -7.73 -20.00 -4.41
CA SER A 347 -8.22 -18.93 -3.52
C SER A 347 -7.63 -17.56 -3.91
N PHE A 348 -6.36 -17.52 -4.31
CA PHE A 348 -5.74 -16.31 -4.84
C PHE A 348 -6.38 -15.83 -6.16
N ALA A 349 -6.66 -16.75 -7.09
CA ALA A 349 -7.34 -16.42 -8.35
C ALA A 349 -8.74 -15.83 -8.11
N LYS A 350 -9.49 -16.41 -7.17
CA LYS A 350 -10.82 -15.93 -6.74
C LYS A 350 -10.77 -14.51 -6.18
N LEU A 351 -9.78 -14.21 -5.34
CA LEU A 351 -9.54 -12.88 -4.81
C LEU A 351 -9.29 -11.84 -5.91
N ILE A 352 -8.41 -12.16 -6.86
CA ILE A 352 -8.13 -11.28 -8.00
C ILE A 352 -9.40 -11.05 -8.83
N ASP A 353 -10.11 -12.12 -9.18
CA ASP A 353 -11.34 -12.03 -9.98
C ASP A 353 -12.39 -11.14 -9.28
N GLY A 354 -12.59 -11.30 -7.96
CA GLY A 354 -13.53 -10.49 -7.19
C GLY A 354 -13.15 -9.01 -7.10
N LEU A 355 -11.89 -8.70 -6.79
CA LEU A 355 -11.41 -7.32 -6.70
C LEU A 355 -11.36 -6.63 -8.07
N ALA A 356 -10.88 -7.30 -9.11
CA ALA A 356 -10.84 -6.76 -10.47
C ALA A 356 -12.26 -6.52 -11.01
N GLY A 357 -13.18 -7.47 -10.76
CA GLY A 357 -14.60 -7.33 -11.10
C GLY A 357 -15.26 -6.13 -10.41
N ALA A 358 -14.95 -5.92 -9.11
CA ALA A 358 -15.41 -4.74 -8.38
C ALA A 358 -14.92 -3.43 -9.01
N ILE A 359 -13.62 -3.33 -9.32
CA ILE A 359 -13.04 -2.12 -9.89
C ILE A 359 -13.66 -1.81 -11.26
N GLU A 360 -13.75 -2.79 -12.16
CA GLU A 360 -14.34 -2.59 -13.49
C GLU A 360 -15.81 -2.15 -13.40
N ARG A 361 -16.59 -2.80 -12.54
CA ARG A 361 -18.01 -2.46 -12.42
C ARG A 361 -18.25 -1.10 -11.75
N ILE A 362 -17.42 -0.71 -10.77
CA ILE A 362 -17.46 0.64 -10.20
C ILE A 362 -17.02 1.69 -11.24
N LYS A 363 -16.00 1.40 -12.04
CA LYS A 363 -15.53 2.27 -13.13
C LYS A 363 -16.63 2.54 -14.16
N GLU A 364 -17.42 1.52 -14.52
CA GLU A 364 -18.60 1.68 -15.39
C GLU A 364 -19.64 2.64 -14.77
N GLU A 365 -19.99 2.45 -13.50
CA GLU A 365 -20.94 3.33 -12.78
C GLU A 365 -20.46 4.78 -12.70
N VAL A 366 -19.18 5.00 -12.39
CA VAL A 366 -18.60 6.35 -12.33
C VAL A 366 -18.65 7.02 -13.71
N THR A 367 -18.38 6.26 -14.77
CA THR A 367 -18.42 6.75 -16.15
C THR A 367 -19.85 7.13 -16.57
N LEU A 368 -20.83 6.28 -16.25
CA LEU A 368 -22.24 6.54 -16.53
C LEU A 368 -22.75 7.80 -15.82
N HIS A 369 -22.36 8.02 -14.56
CA HIS A 369 -22.75 9.23 -13.85
C HIS A 369 -22.17 10.50 -14.51
N GLU A 370 -20.94 10.48 -15.05
CA GLU A 370 -20.37 11.63 -15.75
C GLU A 370 -21.11 11.94 -17.06
N LEU A 371 -21.54 10.93 -17.81
CA LEU A 371 -22.33 11.12 -19.04
C LEU A 371 -23.72 11.72 -18.77
N HIS A 372 -24.32 11.43 -17.60
CA HIS A 372 -25.67 11.88 -17.24
C HIS A 372 -25.69 13.17 -16.39
N LYS A 373 -24.54 13.78 -16.08
CA LYS A 373 -24.54 15.13 -15.48
C LYS A 373 -25.20 16.10 -16.47
N PRO A 374 -26.25 16.85 -16.08
CA PRO A 374 -26.81 17.87 -16.95
C PRO A 374 -25.69 18.84 -17.32
N ARG A 375 -25.41 18.96 -18.63
CA ARG A 375 -24.51 19.99 -19.14
C ARG A 375 -25.06 21.33 -18.71
N ILE A 376 -24.51 21.90 -17.64
CA ILE A 376 -24.70 23.31 -17.33
C ILE A 376 -24.02 24.06 -18.46
N VAL A 377 -24.80 24.42 -19.49
CA VAL A 377 -24.36 25.30 -20.56
C VAL A 377 -24.02 26.63 -19.89
N ARG A 378 -22.73 26.87 -19.67
CA ARG A 378 -22.23 28.20 -19.29
C ARG A 378 -22.37 29.10 -20.51
N GLY A 379 -23.56 29.69 -20.65
CA GLY A 379 -23.86 30.68 -21.68
C GLY A 379 -25.01 31.55 -21.21
N GLN A 380 -24.76 32.85 -21.12
CA GLN A 380 -25.70 33.94 -20.76
C GLN A 380 -25.97 34.15 -19.27
N ARG A 381 -25.00 34.74 -18.56
CA ARG A 381 -25.35 35.74 -17.53
C ARG A 381 -25.74 37.03 -18.23
N GLY A 382 -26.97 37.07 -18.73
CA GLY A 382 -27.70 38.32 -18.92
C GLY A 382 -28.27 38.76 -17.58
N ALA A 383 -28.20 40.06 -17.32
CA ALA A 383 -28.61 40.69 -16.08
C ALA A 383 -30.09 40.43 -15.69
N SER A 384 -30.33 40.52 -14.38
CA SER A 384 -31.59 40.91 -13.74
C SER A 384 -32.80 39.99 -13.86
N ALA A 385 -33.20 39.40 -12.72
CA ALA A 385 -34.55 39.61 -12.19
C ALA A 385 -34.63 39.22 -10.70
N CYS A 386 -34.93 40.24 -9.90
CA CYS A 386 -35.43 40.17 -8.54
C CYS A 386 -36.61 39.18 -8.42
N TYR A 387 -36.56 38.24 -7.48
CA TYR A 387 -37.77 37.61 -6.95
C TYR A 387 -37.77 37.61 -5.42
N ARG A 388 -38.29 38.70 -4.85
CA ARG A 388 -38.87 38.69 -3.50
C ARG A 388 -40.27 38.06 -3.57
N ARG A 389 -40.56 37.09 -2.69
CA ARG A 389 -41.88 36.89 -2.05
C ARG A 389 -41.72 35.96 -0.83
N ARG A 390 -41.48 36.52 0.35
CA ARG A 390 -42.38 36.50 1.54
C ARG A 390 -43.54 35.48 1.50
N ASN A 391 -43.43 34.51 2.41
CA ASN A 391 -44.27 34.30 3.61
C ASN A 391 -45.75 33.89 3.41
N THR A 392 -46.10 32.67 3.86
CA THR A 392 -47.38 32.39 4.52
C THR A 392 -47.24 31.20 5.49
N TYR A 393 -47.23 31.54 6.78
CA TYR A 393 -47.57 30.66 7.90
C TYR A 393 -49.02 30.15 7.74
N PHE A 394 -49.24 28.84 7.89
CA PHE A 394 -50.58 28.29 8.11
C PHE A 394 -50.66 27.71 9.53
N ARG A 395 -51.55 28.33 10.32
CA ARG A 395 -51.95 27.96 11.67
C ARG A 395 -53.35 27.39 11.55
N THR A 396 -53.58 26.13 11.89
CA THR A 396 -54.93 25.57 12.04
C THR A 396 -55.08 25.01 13.46
N ARG A 397 -55.95 25.66 14.23
CA ARG A 397 -56.48 25.17 15.50
C ARG A 397 -57.98 25.51 15.54
N ARG A 398 -58.83 24.49 15.45
CA ARG A 398 -60.26 24.39 15.88
C ARG A 398 -60.63 22.91 15.69
N GLN A 399 -61.39 22.21 16.53
CA GLN A 399 -62.20 22.56 17.69
C GLN A 399 -62.70 21.25 18.36
N ARG A 400 -62.99 21.35 19.67
CA ARG A 400 -64.07 20.67 20.44
C ARG A 400 -63.96 19.16 20.73
N GLY A 401 -64.16 18.87 22.01
CA GLY A 401 -64.16 17.56 22.66
C GLY A 401 -63.68 17.76 24.08
#